data_AF-A0A8S9YDB8-F1
#
_entry.id   AF-A0A8S9YDB8-F1
#
_cell.length_a   1.000
_cell.length_b   1.000
_cell.length_c   1.000
_cell.angle_alpha   90.00
_cell.angle_beta   90.00
_cell.angle_gamma   90.00
#
_symmetry.space_group_name_H-M   'P 1'
#
loop_
_entity.id
_entity.type
_entity.pdbx_description
1 polymer ?
#
loop_
_entity_poly.entity_id
_entity_poly.type
_entity_poly.pdbx_seq_one_letter_code
_entity_poly.pdbx_strand_id
1 'polypeptide(L)'
;MKSSIESEEVALPIDLQNVRSDLLRAFFDCQVRGLTQSCKWLGDLLSALDESRTKSVDSSHNGSSLPPSPMADLPSKQLSGFLFARSLLDGREYHHCAQTLKHFVCPVLRSWKGDSSLNTNCHPLIYFVYIYSSYMACEKRRANDEVELRRVFEKDGSTKPSQVARAHCVKELSALRSEVESRMSTTKQDLEKVDGVGETDPFVLYVFGLIYLRLSMESTAIGMFVRAINAYPCLWPAWYELSQLVKDKEHLNCLRLPSTSQAWMRHFFEVKVSVLQMESVGFQSAVSCPYDHKIASHF
;
A
#
# COMPACT_ATOMS: atom_id res chain seq x y z
N MET A 1 26.34 46.22 -15.40
CA MET A 1 24.90 45.94 -15.56
C MET A 1 24.65 44.51 -15.15
N LYS A 2 23.91 44.29 -14.06
CA LYS A 2 23.55 42.96 -13.56
C LYS A 2 22.54 42.34 -14.52
N SER A 3 22.90 41.23 -15.15
CA SER A 3 21.97 40.34 -15.86
C SER A 3 21.24 39.52 -14.80
N SER A 4 20.01 39.90 -14.48
CA SER A 4 19.11 39.08 -13.68
C SER A 4 18.80 37.81 -14.48
N ILE A 5 19.22 36.66 -13.95
CA ILE A 5 18.72 35.36 -14.37
C ILE A 5 17.33 35.28 -13.76
N GLU A 6 16.30 35.60 -14.53
CA GLU A 6 14.93 35.20 -14.22
C GLU A 6 14.89 33.68 -14.36
N SER A 7 14.93 32.99 -13.21
CA SER A 7 14.54 31.59 -13.13
C SER A 7 13.08 31.52 -13.54
N GLU A 8 12.79 31.06 -14.76
CA GLU A 8 11.44 30.66 -15.15
C GLU A 8 10.96 29.63 -14.13
N GLU A 9 10.06 30.04 -13.21
CA GLU A 9 9.28 29.10 -12.42
C GLU A 9 8.46 28.28 -13.41
N VAL A 10 8.93 27.06 -13.69
CA VAL A 10 8.16 26.08 -14.44
C VAL A 10 6.92 25.76 -13.62
N ALA A 11 5.84 26.50 -13.87
CA ALA A 11 4.56 26.26 -13.25
C ALA A 11 4.13 24.83 -13.62
N LEU A 12 4.14 23.93 -12.63
CA LEU A 12 3.65 22.57 -12.83
C LEU A 12 2.17 22.66 -13.22
N PRO A 13 1.73 21.97 -14.29
CA PRO A 13 0.35 22.01 -14.77
C PRO A 13 -0.57 21.17 -13.86
N ILE A 14 -0.63 21.51 -12.57
CA ILE A 14 -1.37 20.79 -11.53
C ILE A 14 -2.51 21.67 -11.03
N ASP A 15 -3.73 21.21 -11.25
CA ASP A 15 -4.92 21.86 -10.69
C ASP A 15 -5.13 21.41 -9.23
N LEU A 16 -4.91 22.34 -8.29
CA LEU A 16 -5.03 22.09 -6.85
C LEU A 16 -6.44 21.67 -6.40
N GLN A 17 -7.50 22.03 -7.14
CA GLN A 17 -8.85 21.58 -6.82
C GLN A 17 -9.04 20.09 -7.15
N ASN A 18 -8.49 19.64 -8.28
CA ASN A 18 -8.48 18.22 -8.62
C ASN A 18 -7.64 17.42 -7.63
N VAL A 19 -6.46 17.93 -7.25
CA VAL A 19 -5.62 17.32 -6.21
C VAL A 19 -6.38 17.16 -4.89
N ARG A 20 -7.12 18.18 -4.46
CA ARG A 20 -7.95 18.10 -3.24
C ARG A 20 -9.02 17.01 -3.35
N SER A 21 -9.74 16.95 -4.47
CA SER A 21 -10.78 15.93 -4.69
C SER A 21 -10.19 14.52 -4.67
N ASP A 22 -9.03 14.34 -5.29
CA ASP A 22 -8.33 13.06 -5.38
C ASP A 22 -7.81 12.61 -4.01
N LEU A 23 -7.24 13.54 -3.24
CA LEU A 23 -6.81 13.30 -1.86
C LEU A 23 -7.96 12.87 -0.96
N LEU A 24 -9.12 13.54 -1.05
CA LEU A 24 -10.31 13.16 -0.27
C LEU A 24 -10.78 11.75 -0.62
N ARG A 25 -10.88 11.42 -1.91
CA ARG A 25 -11.27 10.08 -2.37
C ARG A 25 -10.29 9.02 -1.85
N ALA A 26 -9.00 9.22 -2.06
CA ALA A 26 -7.94 8.31 -1.62
C ALA A 26 -7.90 8.15 -0.10
N PHE A 27 -8.18 9.22 0.65
CA PHE A 27 -8.23 9.19 2.11
C PHE A 27 -9.32 8.23 2.59
N PHE A 28 -10.55 8.39 2.12
CA PHE A 28 -11.67 7.53 2.53
C PHE A 28 -11.48 6.09 2.05
N ASP A 29 -10.96 5.88 0.84
CA ASP A 29 -10.65 4.55 0.32
C ASP A 29 -9.60 3.82 1.17
N CYS A 30 -8.57 4.54 1.63
CA CYS A 30 -7.56 4.02 2.54
C CYS A 30 -8.12 3.77 3.94
N GLN A 31 -8.99 4.67 4.43
CA GLN A 31 -9.55 4.61 5.78
C GLN A 31 -10.42 3.36 5.97
N VAL A 32 -11.34 3.13 5.03
CA VAL A 32 -12.22 1.94 5.07
C VAL A 32 -11.41 0.64 5.00
N ARG A 33 -10.23 0.68 4.36
CA ARG A 33 -9.29 -0.43 4.21
C ARG A 33 -8.30 -0.58 5.38
N GLY A 34 -8.27 0.37 6.32
CA GLY A 34 -7.35 0.34 7.46
C GLY A 34 -5.90 0.69 7.14
N LEU A 35 -5.65 1.38 6.03
CA LEU A 35 -4.32 1.85 5.61
C LEU A 35 -3.93 3.13 6.35
N THR A 36 -3.73 3.01 7.66
CA THR A 36 -3.61 4.15 8.59
C THR A 36 -2.47 5.11 8.26
N GLN A 37 -1.30 4.62 7.83
CA GLN A 37 -0.16 5.49 7.49
C GLN A 37 -0.43 6.31 6.23
N SER A 38 -1.10 5.71 5.25
CA SER A 38 -1.55 6.42 4.04
C SER A 38 -2.57 7.49 4.40
N CYS A 39 -3.53 7.21 5.28
CA CYS A 39 -4.48 8.22 5.75
C CYS A 39 -3.78 9.40 6.44
N LYS A 40 -2.75 9.16 7.26
CA LYS A 40 -1.98 10.25 7.90
C LYS A 40 -1.30 11.13 6.86
N TRP A 41 -0.62 10.52 5.89
CA TRP A 41 0.07 11.25 4.83
C TRP A 41 -0.90 12.05 3.95
N LEU A 42 -2.01 11.44 3.53
CA LEU A 42 -3.04 12.12 2.73
C LEU A 42 -3.72 13.25 3.52
N GLY A 43 -3.97 13.04 4.82
CA GLY A 43 -4.55 14.05 5.70
C GLY A 43 -3.62 15.25 5.93
N ASP A 44 -2.31 15.00 6.03
CA ASP A 44 -1.30 16.06 6.13
C ASP A 44 -1.29 16.94 4.87
N LEU A 45 -1.31 16.33 3.68
CA LEU A 45 -1.42 17.08 2.41
C LEU A 45 -2.72 17.87 2.31
N LEU A 46 -3.85 17.31 2.75
CA LEU A 46 -5.14 18.03 2.78
C LEU A 46 -5.08 19.24 3.71
N SER A 47 -4.48 19.09 4.90
CA SER A 47 -4.29 20.18 5.86
C SER A 47 -3.44 21.31 5.26
N ALA A 48 -2.32 20.95 4.61
CA ALA A 48 -1.44 21.92 3.95
C ALA A 48 -2.16 22.70 2.82
N LEU A 49 -3.04 22.03 2.05
CA LEU A 49 -3.86 22.70 1.03
C LEU A 49 -4.88 23.67 1.66
N ASP A 50 -5.49 23.32 2.78
CA ASP A 50 -6.46 24.19 3.44
C ASP A 50 -5.81 25.39 4.14
N GLU A 51 -4.61 25.24 4.71
CA GLU A 51 -3.83 26.36 5.23
C GLU A 51 -3.48 27.39 4.14
N SER A 52 -3.22 26.93 2.91
CA SER A 52 -2.95 27.83 1.78
C SER A 52 -4.18 28.66 1.38
N ARG A 53 -5.38 28.08 1.50
CA ARG A 53 -6.66 28.73 1.20
C ARG A 53 -7.08 29.75 2.25
N THR A 54 -6.81 29.47 3.52
CA THR A 54 -7.18 30.38 4.62
C THR A 54 -6.35 31.67 4.64
N LYS A 55 -5.14 31.64 4.07
CA LYS A 55 -4.27 32.83 3.91
C LYS A 55 -4.68 33.74 2.76
N SER A 56 -5.45 33.25 1.78
CA SER A 56 -6.06 34.07 0.74
C SER A 56 -7.41 34.60 1.22
N VAL A 57 -7.45 35.84 1.68
CA VAL A 57 -8.60 36.47 2.37
C VAL A 57 -9.85 36.67 1.49
N ASP A 58 -9.79 36.39 0.19
CA ASP A 58 -10.92 36.49 -0.72
C ASP A 58 -11.33 35.11 -1.27
N SER A 59 -12.44 34.53 -0.80
CA SER A 59 -13.48 33.94 -1.67
C SER A 59 -14.52 33.07 -0.96
N SER A 60 -15.75 33.31 -1.39
CA SER A 60 -17.01 32.62 -1.19
C SER A 60 -16.95 31.10 -1.00
N HIS A 61 -17.83 30.60 -0.13
CA HIS A 61 -18.13 29.19 0.12
C HIS A 61 -18.47 28.40 -1.16
N ASN A 62 -17.46 27.92 -1.89
CA ASN A 62 -17.65 26.80 -2.79
C ASN A 62 -17.66 25.53 -1.92
N GLY A 63 -18.84 25.01 -1.64
CA GLY A 63 -19.02 23.77 -0.90
C GLY A 63 -18.29 22.63 -1.60
N SER A 64 -17.21 22.13 -1.01
CA SER A 64 -16.59 20.90 -1.48
C SER A 64 -17.55 19.75 -1.20
N SER A 65 -18.15 19.16 -2.24
CA SER A 65 -18.94 17.94 -2.10
C SER A 65 -18.02 16.82 -1.62
N LEU A 66 -18.36 16.19 -0.50
CA LEU A 66 -17.67 14.99 -0.04
C LEU A 66 -17.77 13.89 -1.12
N PRO A 67 -16.71 13.11 -1.35
CA PRO A 67 -16.78 11.96 -2.24
C PRO A 67 -17.81 10.94 -1.72
N PRO A 68 -18.40 10.13 -2.60
CA PRO A 68 -19.29 9.06 -2.18
C PRO A 68 -18.57 8.11 -1.22
N SER A 69 -19.33 7.55 -0.26
CA SER A 69 -18.78 6.61 0.71
C SER A 69 -18.24 5.36 -0.01
N PRO A 70 -17.00 4.93 0.25
CA PRO A 70 -16.46 3.67 -0.28
C PRO A 70 -17.23 2.40 0.15
N MET A 71 -18.14 2.53 1.12
CA MET A 71 -19.01 1.44 1.59
C MET A 71 -20.40 1.46 0.94
N ALA A 72 -20.71 2.43 0.07
CA ALA A 72 -22.06 2.59 -0.49
C ALA A 72 -22.53 1.35 -1.27
N ASP A 73 -21.61 0.67 -1.95
CA ASP A 73 -21.90 -0.52 -2.77
C ASP A 73 -21.86 -1.83 -1.98
N LEU A 74 -21.61 -1.77 -0.67
CA LEU A 74 -21.48 -2.96 0.16
C LEU A 74 -22.87 -3.58 0.43
N PRO A 75 -23.10 -4.87 0.12
CA PRO A 75 -24.39 -5.50 0.36
C PRO A 75 -24.77 -5.47 1.85
N SER A 76 -26.03 -5.14 2.15
CA SER A 76 -26.54 -5.03 3.52
C SER A 76 -26.29 -6.29 4.37
N LYS A 77 -26.37 -7.47 3.76
CA LYS A 77 -26.08 -8.76 4.39
C LYS A 77 -24.61 -8.95 4.79
N GLN A 78 -23.69 -8.27 4.11
CA GLN A 78 -22.25 -8.33 4.38
C GLN A 78 -21.78 -7.17 5.28
N LEU A 79 -22.55 -6.08 5.35
CA LEU A 79 -22.21 -4.87 6.09
C LEU A 79 -21.89 -5.14 7.57
N SER A 80 -22.77 -5.81 8.32
CA SER A 80 -22.54 -6.04 9.76
C SER A 80 -21.29 -6.88 10.03
N GLY A 81 -21.04 -7.91 9.21
CA GLY A 81 -19.84 -8.74 9.32
C GLY A 81 -18.57 -7.97 8.96
N PHE A 82 -18.65 -7.10 7.94
CA PHE A 82 -17.57 -6.21 7.56
C PHE A 82 -17.24 -5.20 8.67
N LEU A 83 -18.25 -4.54 9.26
CA LEU A 83 -18.05 -3.57 10.34
C LEU A 83 -17.40 -4.22 11.57
N PHE A 84 -17.85 -5.42 11.95
CA PHE A 84 -17.21 -6.17 13.04
C PHE A 84 -15.75 -6.51 12.70
N ALA A 85 -15.48 -7.08 11.52
CA ALA A 85 -14.11 -7.36 11.09
C ALA A 85 -13.23 -6.10 11.04
N ARG A 86 -13.79 -4.97 10.61
CA ARG A 86 -13.08 -3.69 10.56
C ARG A 86 -12.68 -3.22 11.96
N SER A 87 -13.54 -3.40 12.96
CA SER A 87 -13.22 -3.10 14.35
C SER A 87 -12.08 -3.98 14.89
N LEU A 88 -12.06 -5.27 14.53
CA LEU A 88 -10.95 -6.18 14.85
C LEU A 88 -9.65 -5.76 14.18
N LEU A 89 -9.71 -5.29 12.93
CA LEU A 89 -8.56 -4.74 12.21
C LEU A 89 -8.00 -3.50 12.93
N ASP A 90 -8.85 -2.58 13.38
CA ASP A 90 -8.45 -1.40 14.17
C ASP A 90 -7.81 -1.80 15.51
N GLY A 91 -8.36 -2.83 16.17
CA GLY A 91 -7.80 -3.45 17.37
C GLY A 91 -6.51 -4.24 17.15
N ARG A 92 -6.00 -4.34 15.91
CA ARG A 92 -4.83 -5.14 15.52
C ARG A 92 -4.99 -6.63 15.83
N GLU A 93 -6.22 -7.12 15.88
CA GLU A 93 -6.59 -8.53 16.01
C GLU A 93 -6.67 -9.19 14.62
N TYR A 94 -5.56 -9.11 13.89
CA TYR A 94 -5.52 -9.43 12.45
C TYR A 94 -5.97 -10.86 12.12
N HIS A 95 -5.58 -11.84 12.93
CA HIS A 95 -5.99 -13.23 12.71
C HIS A 95 -7.50 -13.42 12.87
N HIS A 96 -8.09 -12.80 13.89
CA HIS A 96 -9.53 -12.86 14.14
C HIS A 96 -10.30 -12.12 13.03
N CYS A 97 -9.82 -10.95 12.59
CA CYS A 97 -10.36 -10.25 11.43
C CYS A 97 -10.39 -11.14 10.18
N ALA A 98 -9.27 -11.79 9.85
CA ALA A 98 -9.18 -12.67 8.69
C ALA A 98 -10.15 -13.86 8.80
N GLN A 99 -10.24 -14.49 9.97
CA GLN A 99 -11.13 -15.61 10.20
C GLN A 99 -12.62 -15.21 10.08
N THR A 100 -12.99 -14.06 10.63
CA THR A 100 -14.35 -13.49 10.50
C THR A 100 -14.72 -13.26 9.03
N LEU A 101 -13.80 -12.75 8.22
CA LEU A 101 -14.06 -12.47 6.80
C LEU A 101 -13.99 -13.71 5.90
N LYS A 102 -13.32 -14.77 6.34
CA LYS A 102 -13.16 -16.02 5.56
C LYS A 102 -14.48 -16.60 5.08
N HIS A 103 -15.56 -16.44 5.86
CA HIS A 103 -16.91 -16.89 5.50
C HIS A 103 -17.51 -16.15 4.29
N PHE A 104 -17.13 -14.90 4.04
CA PHE A 104 -17.55 -14.14 2.86
C PHE A 104 -16.68 -14.41 1.63
N VAL A 105 -15.47 -14.92 1.86
CA VAL A 105 -14.47 -15.15 0.84
C VAL A 105 -14.61 -16.58 0.31
N CYS A 106 -14.45 -17.61 1.13
CA CYS A 106 -14.42 -19.00 0.69
C CYS A 106 -15.77 -19.48 0.10
N PRO A 107 -15.84 -19.90 -1.18
CA PRO A 107 -17.07 -20.39 -1.81
C PRO A 107 -17.74 -21.54 -1.04
N VAL A 108 -16.94 -22.49 -0.54
CA VAL A 108 -17.42 -23.65 0.24
C VAL A 108 -18.14 -23.20 1.52
N LEU A 109 -17.56 -22.24 2.25
CA LEU A 109 -18.16 -21.72 3.48
C LEU A 109 -19.39 -20.84 3.22
N ARG A 110 -19.44 -20.15 2.06
CA ARG A 110 -20.63 -19.41 1.61
C ARG A 110 -21.80 -20.35 1.34
N SER A 111 -21.54 -21.45 0.62
CA SER A 111 -22.56 -22.43 0.25
C SER A 111 -23.16 -23.16 1.45
N TRP A 112 -22.38 -23.38 2.52
CA TRP A 112 -22.84 -24.10 3.70
C TRP A 112 -23.97 -23.37 4.46
N LYS A 113 -24.09 -22.06 4.29
CA LYS A 113 -25.13 -21.25 4.95
C LYS A 113 -26.49 -21.29 4.25
N GLY A 114 -26.61 -22.02 3.13
CA GLY A 114 -27.89 -22.26 2.44
C GLY A 114 -28.56 -21.02 1.81
N ASP A 115 -27.93 -19.84 1.86
CA ASP A 115 -28.48 -18.60 1.31
C ASP A 115 -28.03 -18.43 -0.14
N SER A 116 -28.94 -18.71 -1.08
CA SER A 116 -28.73 -18.58 -2.53
C SER A 116 -28.27 -17.19 -2.97
N SER A 117 -28.47 -16.15 -2.14
CA SER A 117 -28.07 -14.77 -2.41
C SER A 117 -26.60 -14.46 -2.06
N LEU A 118 -25.93 -15.29 -1.25
CA LEU A 118 -24.48 -15.19 -0.97
C LEU A 118 -23.62 -15.75 -2.12
N ASN A 119 -24.25 -16.28 -3.17
CA ASN A 119 -23.59 -16.76 -4.38
C ASN A 119 -23.04 -15.62 -5.26
N THR A 120 -23.33 -14.37 -4.89
CA THR A 120 -22.72 -13.17 -5.49
C THR A 120 -21.22 -13.12 -5.18
N ASN A 121 -20.41 -12.65 -6.13
CA ASN A 121 -18.97 -12.47 -5.93
C ASN A 121 -18.67 -11.68 -4.64
N CYS A 122 -17.61 -12.07 -3.94
CA CYS A 122 -17.18 -11.38 -2.71
C CYS A 122 -16.83 -9.93 -3.05
N HIS A 123 -17.40 -8.98 -2.31
CA HIS A 123 -17.15 -7.55 -2.57
C HIS A 123 -15.64 -7.25 -2.48
N PRO A 124 -15.04 -6.50 -3.43
CA PRO A 124 -13.60 -6.27 -3.47
C PRO A 124 -13.01 -5.71 -2.17
N LEU A 125 -13.74 -4.80 -1.52
CA LEU A 125 -13.36 -4.26 -0.21
C LEU A 125 -13.23 -5.34 0.88
N ILE A 126 -14.17 -6.29 0.96
CA ILE A 126 -14.10 -7.40 1.93
C ILE A 126 -12.91 -8.29 1.62
N TYR A 127 -12.72 -8.60 0.34
CA TYR A 127 -11.63 -9.44 -0.10
C TYR A 127 -10.27 -8.80 0.20
N PHE A 128 -10.13 -7.50 -0.04
CA PHE A 128 -8.97 -6.73 0.37
C PHE A 128 -8.71 -6.86 1.88
N VAL A 129 -9.70 -6.57 2.72
CA VAL A 129 -9.51 -6.59 4.19
C VAL A 129 -9.16 -8.01 4.67
N TYR A 130 -9.72 -9.05 4.05
CA TYR A 130 -9.37 -10.43 4.32
C TYR A 130 -7.89 -10.74 4.03
N ILE A 131 -7.41 -10.42 2.83
CA ILE A 131 -6.00 -10.69 2.45
C ILE A 131 -5.06 -9.83 3.30
N TYR A 132 -5.40 -8.55 3.47
CA TYR A 132 -4.58 -7.61 4.23
C TYR A 132 -4.46 -8.03 5.69
N SER A 133 -5.56 -8.39 6.35
CA SER A 133 -5.52 -8.91 7.73
C SER A 133 -4.77 -10.25 7.83
N SER A 134 -4.87 -11.13 6.84
CA SER A 134 -4.08 -12.37 6.79
C SER A 134 -2.57 -12.08 6.70
N TYR A 135 -2.17 -11.14 5.84
CA TYR A 135 -0.80 -10.65 5.73
C TYR A 135 -0.32 -10.00 7.03
N MET A 136 -1.10 -9.09 7.61
CA MET A 136 -0.75 -8.39 8.85
C MET A 136 -0.66 -9.33 10.05
N ALA A 137 -1.44 -10.43 10.09
CA ALA A 137 -1.30 -11.47 11.10
C ALA A 137 0.06 -12.18 10.99
N CYS A 138 0.52 -12.44 9.77
CA CYS A 138 1.85 -12.99 9.51
C CYS A 138 2.96 -12.01 9.93
N GLU A 139 2.86 -10.73 9.54
CA GLU A 139 3.85 -9.72 9.92
C GLU A 139 3.89 -9.48 11.44
N LYS A 140 2.73 -9.46 12.11
CA LYS A 140 2.65 -9.31 13.58
C LYS A 140 3.34 -10.48 14.29
N ARG A 141 3.09 -11.72 13.87
CA ARG A 141 3.77 -12.90 14.43
C ARG A 141 5.27 -12.85 14.18
N ARG A 142 5.69 -12.57 12.95
CA ARG A 142 7.12 -12.43 12.61
C ARG A 142 7.82 -11.40 13.50
N ALA A 143 7.20 -10.23 13.72
CA ALA A 143 7.75 -9.19 14.58
C ALA A 143 7.79 -9.62 16.06
N ASN A 144 6.75 -10.31 16.55
CA ASN A 144 6.75 -10.86 17.91
C ASN A 144 7.85 -11.90 18.11
N ASP A 145 7.99 -12.83 17.16
CA ASP A 145 9.03 -13.87 17.19
C ASP A 145 10.42 -13.22 17.23
N GLU A 146 10.66 -12.19 16.40
CA GLU A 146 11.92 -11.45 16.36
C GLU A 146 12.25 -10.78 17.72
N VAL A 147 11.26 -10.22 18.40
CA VAL A 147 11.43 -9.62 19.73
C VAL A 147 11.65 -10.69 20.81
N GLU A 148 10.90 -11.79 20.78
CA GLU A 148 11.05 -12.90 21.74
C GLU A 148 12.45 -13.50 21.66
N LEU A 149 12.95 -13.74 20.45
CA LEU A 149 14.32 -14.18 20.22
C LEU A 149 15.33 -13.20 20.83
N ARG A 150 15.18 -11.88 20.60
CA ARG A 150 16.10 -10.89 21.21
C ARG A 150 16.10 -10.99 22.75
N ARG A 151 14.93 -11.16 23.39
CA ARG A 151 14.81 -11.27 24.86
C ARG A 151 15.43 -12.55 25.42
N VAL A 152 15.31 -13.67 24.72
CA VAL A 152 15.83 -14.96 25.18
C VAL A 152 17.36 -15.03 25.10
N PHE A 153 17.98 -14.27 24.18
CA PHE A 153 19.39 -14.46 23.79
C PHE A 153 20.36 -13.34 24.20
N GLU A 154 19.96 -12.37 25.03
CA GLU A 154 20.86 -11.39 25.65
C GLU A 154 21.95 -12.02 26.57
N LYS A 155 21.94 -13.35 26.79
CA LYS A 155 22.93 -14.03 27.63
C LYS A 155 24.12 -14.70 26.92
N ASP A 156 24.08 -15.10 25.65
CA ASP A 156 25.18 -15.89 25.04
C ASP A 156 25.46 -15.68 23.52
N GLY A 157 24.93 -14.63 22.89
CA GLY A 157 25.52 -14.08 21.65
C GLY A 157 25.56 -14.94 20.36
N SER A 158 24.91 -16.11 20.29
CA SER A 158 24.78 -16.95 19.09
C SER A 158 23.49 -17.78 19.24
N THR A 159 22.49 -17.89 18.34
CA THR A 159 22.37 -17.72 16.89
C THR A 159 20.88 -17.54 16.49
N LYS A 160 20.65 -16.92 15.31
CA LYS A 160 19.51 -16.93 14.34
C LYS A 160 18.05 -17.16 14.82
N PRO A 161 17.07 -16.42 14.23
CA PRO A 161 15.65 -16.68 14.47
C PRO A 161 15.26 -18.14 14.28
N SER A 162 14.31 -18.64 15.09
CA SER A 162 13.75 -19.99 14.93
C SER A 162 13.41 -20.20 13.45
N GLN A 163 14.19 -21.07 12.79
CA GLN A 163 14.01 -21.39 11.37
C GLN A 163 12.58 -21.91 11.13
N VAL A 164 11.97 -22.50 12.15
CA VAL A 164 10.60 -23.01 12.17
C VAL A 164 9.57 -21.87 12.06
N ALA A 165 9.72 -20.78 12.82
CA ALA A 165 8.79 -19.65 12.77
C ALA A 165 8.83 -18.94 11.40
N ARG A 166 10.03 -18.76 10.85
CA ARG A 166 10.21 -18.22 9.49
C ARG A 166 9.58 -19.13 8.44
N ALA A 167 9.81 -20.44 8.53
CA ALA A 167 9.22 -21.41 7.62
C ALA A 167 7.69 -21.43 7.68
N HIS A 168 7.11 -21.28 8.88
CA HIS A 168 5.67 -21.20 9.07
C HIS A 168 5.07 -19.98 8.36
N CYS A 169 5.65 -18.80 8.56
CA CYS A 169 5.21 -17.57 7.90
C CYS A 169 5.29 -17.67 6.36
N VAL A 170 6.40 -18.21 5.83
CA VAL A 170 6.55 -18.42 4.38
C VAL A 170 5.51 -19.40 3.85
N LYS A 171 5.22 -20.48 4.58
CA LYS A 171 4.20 -21.47 4.20
C LYS A 171 2.80 -20.84 4.16
N GLU A 172 2.42 -20.07 5.18
CA GLU A 172 1.14 -19.37 5.22
C GLU A 172 1.01 -18.36 4.08
N LEU A 173 2.03 -17.53 3.85
CA LEU A 173 2.02 -16.56 2.75
C LEU A 173 2.02 -17.22 1.37
N SER A 174 2.66 -18.38 1.21
CA SER A 174 2.63 -19.15 -0.05
C SER A 174 1.23 -19.73 -0.32
N ALA A 175 0.53 -20.17 0.73
CA ALA A 175 -0.86 -20.61 0.63
C ALA A 175 -1.78 -19.44 0.26
N LEU A 176 -1.63 -18.29 0.94
CA LEU A 176 -2.39 -17.08 0.63
C LEU A 176 -2.12 -16.61 -0.81
N ARG A 177 -0.85 -16.63 -1.25
CA ARG A 177 -0.47 -16.30 -2.64
C ARG A 177 -1.22 -17.18 -3.63
N SER A 178 -1.20 -18.50 -3.43
CA SER A 178 -1.89 -19.46 -4.31
C SER A 178 -3.41 -19.22 -4.35
N GLU A 179 -4.01 -18.84 -3.21
CA GLU A 179 -5.43 -18.47 -3.16
C GLU A 179 -5.73 -17.21 -3.99
N VAL A 180 -4.90 -16.17 -3.86
CA VAL A 180 -5.05 -14.92 -4.63
C VAL A 180 -4.85 -15.17 -6.13
N GLU A 181 -3.81 -15.92 -6.51
CA GLU A 181 -3.53 -16.31 -7.90
C GLU A 181 -4.71 -17.05 -8.53
N SER A 182 -5.28 -18.01 -7.79
CA SER A 182 -6.44 -18.79 -8.25
C SER A 182 -7.68 -17.92 -8.47
N ARG A 183 -7.90 -16.88 -7.66
CA ARG A 183 -9.05 -15.96 -7.85
C ARG A 183 -8.83 -14.97 -8.99
N MET A 184 -7.59 -14.52 -9.16
CA MET A 184 -7.24 -13.62 -10.26
C MET A 184 -7.33 -14.33 -11.61
N SER A 185 -6.98 -15.63 -11.68
CA SER A 185 -7.09 -16.41 -12.92
C SER A 185 -8.54 -16.69 -13.32
N THR A 186 -9.42 -17.03 -12.38
CA THR A 186 -10.86 -17.19 -12.66
C THR A 186 -11.49 -15.89 -13.15
N THR A 187 -11.15 -14.77 -12.49
CA THR A 187 -11.65 -13.44 -12.87
C THR A 187 -11.24 -13.06 -14.30
N LYS A 188 -10.03 -13.44 -14.75
CA LYS A 188 -9.61 -13.21 -16.15
C LYS A 188 -10.43 -14.04 -17.15
N GLN A 189 -10.68 -15.32 -16.86
CA GLN A 189 -11.47 -16.18 -17.75
C GLN A 189 -12.93 -15.73 -17.89
N ASP A 190 -13.49 -15.13 -16.84
CA ASP A 190 -14.85 -14.60 -16.85
C ASP A 190 -14.96 -13.26 -17.61
N LEU A 191 -13.91 -12.41 -17.53
CA LEU A 191 -13.88 -11.08 -18.14
C LEU A 191 -13.35 -11.07 -19.59
N GLU A 192 -12.59 -12.07 -20.02
CA GLU A 192 -12.23 -12.25 -21.45
C GLU A 192 -13.46 -12.47 -22.35
N LYS A 193 -14.66 -12.68 -21.77
CA LYS A 193 -15.94 -12.81 -22.48
C LYS A 193 -16.75 -11.51 -22.57
N VAL A 194 -16.36 -10.45 -21.85
CA VAL A 194 -17.08 -9.17 -21.80
C VAL A 194 -16.04 -8.05 -21.82
N ASP A 195 -15.79 -7.49 -23.01
CA ASP A 195 -14.91 -6.35 -23.33
C ASP A 195 -13.72 -6.09 -22.37
N GLY A 196 -12.54 -6.51 -22.84
CA GLY A 196 -11.32 -6.62 -22.04
C GLY A 196 -10.84 -5.34 -21.36
N VAL A 197 -11.14 -5.21 -20.08
CA VAL A 197 -10.18 -4.86 -19.02
C VAL A 197 -10.58 -5.66 -17.79
N GLY A 198 -9.87 -6.75 -17.51
CA GLY A 198 -10.04 -7.53 -16.29
C GLY A 198 -9.50 -6.76 -15.08
N GLU A 199 -10.23 -5.74 -14.61
CA GLU A 199 -9.71 -4.80 -13.62
C GLU A 199 -9.79 -5.41 -12.21
N THR A 200 -8.68 -6.01 -11.77
CA THR A 200 -8.51 -6.42 -10.38
C THR A 200 -8.39 -5.16 -9.52
N ASP A 201 -9.14 -5.11 -8.40
CA ASP A 201 -9.10 -4.00 -7.45
C ASP A 201 -7.65 -3.54 -7.15
N PRO A 202 -7.33 -2.24 -7.31
CA PRO A 202 -5.96 -1.72 -7.16
C PRO A 202 -5.35 -1.98 -5.78
N PHE A 203 -6.18 -1.99 -4.72
CA PHE A 203 -5.72 -2.24 -3.38
C PHE A 203 -5.39 -3.72 -3.16
N VAL A 204 -6.14 -4.63 -3.79
CA VAL A 204 -5.80 -6.06 -3.83
C VAL A 204 -4.45 -6.28 -4.52
N LEU A 205 -4.21 -5.61 -5.66
CA LEU A 205 -2.91 -5.66 -6.34
C LEU A 205 -1.77 -5.18 -5.44
N TYR A 206 -1.98 -4.09 -4.68
CA TYR A 206 -1.02 -3.59 -3.71
C TYR A 206 -0.66 -4.63 -2.64
N VAL A 207 -1.65 -5.23 -1.96
CA VAL A 207 -1.37 -6.23 -0.91
C VAL A 207 -0.73 -7.48 -1.51
N PHE A 208 -1.09 -7.82 -2.74
CA PHE A 208 -0.47 -8.94 -3.43
C PHE A 208 1.01 -8.68 -3.74
N GLY A 209 1.37 -7.44 -4.09
CA GLY A 209 2.76 -6.98 -4.15
C GLY A 209 3.50 -7.15 -2.82
N LEU A 210 2.88 -6.80 -1.69
CA LEU A 210 3.47 -7.02 -0.36
C LEU A 210 3.74 -8.51 -0.06
N ILE A 211 2.82 -9.39 -0.46
CA ILE A 211 2.98 -10.85 -0.30
C ILE A 211 4.18 -11.34 -1.12
N TYR A 212 4.27 -10.95 -2.40
CA TYR A 212 5.42 -11.31 -3.24
C TYR A 212 6.74 -10.78 -2.68
N LEU A 213 6.75 -9.53 -2.22
CA LEU A 213 7.95 -8.93 -1.61
C LEU A 213 8.39 -9.72 -0.38
N ARG A 214 7.43 -10.13 0.47
CA ARG A 214 7.73 -10.93 1.66
C ARG A 214 8.18 -12.37 1.33
N LEU A 215 7.80 -12.87 0.16
CA LEU A 215 8.29 -14.14 -0.41
C LEU A 215 9.57 -13.99 -1.25
N SER A 216 10.24 -12.83 -1.19
CA SER A 216 11.48 -12.53 -1.93
C SER A 216 11.33 -12.59 -3.46
N MET A 217 10.12 -12.34 -3.98
CA MET A 217 9.81 -12.31 -5.42
C MET A 217 9.70 -10.85 -5.91
N GLU A 218 10.79 -10.09 -5.81
CA GLU A 218 10.80 -8.64 -6.04
C GLU A 218 10.31 -8.22 -7.44
N SER A 219 10.76 -8.90 -8.50
CA SER A 219 10.38 -8.58 -9.88
C SER A 219 8.85 -8.65 -10.08
N THR A 220 8.22 -9.70 -9.53
CA THR A 220 6.76 -9.84 -9.58
C THR A 220 6.05 -8.80 -8.70
N ALA A 221 6.62 -8.48 -7.52
CA ALA A 221 6.08 -7.44 -6.64
C ALA A 221 6.06 -6.07 -7.33
N ILE A 222 7.16 -5.68 -7.99
CA ILE A 222 7.24 -4.45 -8.80
C ILE A 222 6.13 -4.43 -9.85
N GLY A 223 5.95 -5.53 -10.58
CA GLY A 223 4.86 -5.65 -11.56
C GLY A 223 3.47 -5.45 -10.95
N MET A 224 3.23 -5.94 -9.73
CA MET A 224 1.94 -5.72 -9.04
C MET A 224 1.75 -4.27 -8.61
N PHE A 225 2.79 -3.62 -8.06
CA PHE A 225 2.72 -2.21 -7.67
C PHE A 225 2.51 -1.29 -8.87
N VAL A 226 3.22 -1.51 -9.98
CA VAL A 226 3.03 -0.74 -11.22
C VAL A 226 1.60 -0.89 -11.73
N ARG A 227 1.03 -2.10 -11.72
CA ARG A 227 -0.39 -2.29 -12.12
C ARG A 227 -1.36 -1.59 -11.16
N ALA A 228 -1.12 -1.66 -9.85
CA ALA A 228 -1.94 -0.98 -8.85
C ALA A 228 -1.91 0.55 -9.04
N ILE A 229 -0.72 1.11 -9.30
CA ILE A 229 -0.51 2.54 -9.54
C ILE A 229 -1.20 3.01 -10.83
N ASN A 230 -1.10 2.24 -11.92
CA ASN A 230 -1.77 2.61 -13.17
C ASN A 230 -3.30 2.58 -13.03
N ALA A 231 -3.84 1.65 -12.24
CA ALA A 231 -5.28 1.55 -12.01
C ALA A 231 -5.78 2.58 -10.98
N TYR A 232 -4.96 2.93 -9.98
CA TYR A 232 -5.27 3.98 -9.01
C TYR A 232 -4.04 4.84 -8.69
N PRO A 233 -3.80 5.92 -9.46
CA PRO A 233 -2.63 6.78 -9.30
C PRO A 233 -2.53 7.42 -7.92
N CYS A 234 -3.65 7.55 -7.20
CA CYS A 234 -3.68 8.10 -5.85
C CYS A 234 -3.35 7.09 -4.73
N LEU A 235 -2.93 5.87 -5.08
CA LEU A 235 -2.54 4.84 -4.12
C LEU A 235 -1.12 5.05 -3.60
N TRP A 236 -0.91 6.07 -2.75
CA TRP A 236 0.40 6.34 -2.14
C TRP A 236 1.15 5.12 -1.57
N PRO A 237 0.54 4.16 -0.85
CA PRO A 237 1.31 3.05 -0.31
C PRO A 237 1.97 2.17 -1.39
N ALA A 238 1.39 2.06 -2.60
CA ALA A 238 2.03 1.35 -3.70
C ALA A 238 3.24 2.12 -4.25
N TRP A 239 3.13 3.45 -4.37
CA TRP A 239 4.26 4.31 -4.73
C TRP A 239 5.39 4.24 -3.70
N TYR A 240 5.04 4.23 -2.42
CA TYR A 240 5.99 4.14 -1.32
C TYR A 240 6.78 2.83 -1.38
N GLU A 241 6.11 1.68 -1.48
CA GLU A 241 6.80 0.38 -1.60
C GLU A 241 7.66 0.31 -2.87
N LEU A 242 7.15 0.79 -4.01
CA LEU A 242 7.90 0.83 -5.26
C LEU A 242 9.18 1.67 -5.13
N SER A 243 9.14 2.79 -4.40
CA SER A 243 10.31 3.67 -4.23
C SER A 243 11.48 2.98 -3.54
N GLN A 244 11.21 1.96 -2.71
CA GLN A 244 12.23 1.16 -2.02
C GLN A 244 12.82 0.06 -2.91
N LEU A 245 12.18 -0.25 -4.04
CA LEU A 245 12.58 -1.32 -4.96
C LEU A 245 13.28 -0.80 -6.22
N VAL A 246 13.18 0.50 -6.49
CA VAL A 246 13.92 1.15 -7.57
C VAL A 246 15.40 1.20 -7.20
N LYS A 247 16.26 0.66 -8.06
CA LYS A 247 17.69 0.50 -7.80
C LYS A 247 18.49 1.69 -8.34
N ASP A 248 18.16 2.09 -9.56
CA ASP A 248 18.85 3.13 -10.30
C ASP A 248 17.86 3.86 -11.23
N LYS A 249 18.36 4.87 -11.92
CA LYS A 249 17.55 5.71 -12.82
C LYS A 249 17.13 4.95 -14.08
N GLU A 250 17.96 4.02 -14.54
CA GLU A 250 17.69 3.16 -15.70
C GLU A 250 16.51 2.23 -15.43
N HIS A 251 16.48 1.59 -14.25
CA HIS A 251 15.37 0.77 -13.79
C HIS A 251 14.09 1.61 -13.69
N LEU A 252 14.17 2.82 -13.14
CA LEU A 252 13.03 3.74 -13.07
C LEU A 252 12.45 4.04 -14.47
N ASN A 253 13.30 4.32 -15.45
CA ASN A 253 12.88 4.59 -16.82
C ASN A 253 12.24 3.39 -17.53
N CYS A 254 12.52 2.17 -17.06
CA CYS A 254 11.90 0.95 -17.57
C CYS A 254 10.49 0.71 -17.01
N LEU A 255 10.12 1.38 -15.91
CA LEU A 255 8.80 1.22 -15.30
C LEU A 255 7.74 1.99 -16.09
N ARG A 256 6.67 1.29 -16.48
CA ARG A 256 5.50 1.88 -17.16
C ARG A 256 4.61 2.60 -16.15
N LEU A 257 5.08 3.73 -15.64
CA LEU A 257 4.36 4.56 -14.68
C LEU A 257 3.48 5.59 -15.41
N PRO A 258 2.33 5.97 -14.84
CA PRO A 258 1.46 6.96 -15.46
C PRO A 258 2.20 8.28 -15.65
N SER A 259 2.05 8.88 -16.83
CA SER A 259 2.71 10.13 -17.24
C SER A 259 1.74 11.27 -17.49
N THR A 260 0.45 11.07 -17.20
CA THR A 260 -0.59 12.09 -17.36
C THR A 260 -0.51 13.10 -16.22
N SER A 261 -1.02 14.31 -16.46
CA SER A 261 -1.13 15.37 -15.43
C SER A 261 -1.99 14.97 -14.23
N GLN A 262 -2.83 13.94 -14.37
CA GLN A 262 -3.62 13.36 -13.28
C GLN A 262 -2.79 12.50 -12.31
N ALA A 263 -1.56 12.11 -12.69
CA ALA A 263 -0.67 11.32 -11.86
C ALA A 263 0.29 12.21 -11.04
N TRP A 264 -0.22 13.29 -10.43
CA TRP A 264 0.58 14.24 -9.65
C TRP A 264 1.37 13.59 -8.50
N MET A 265 0.92 12.44 -7.97
CA MET A 265 1.66 11.65 -6.98
C MET A 265 3.02 11.16 -7.48
N ARG A 266 3.19 11.05 -8.80
CA ARG A 266 4.47 10.70 -9.42
C ARG A 266 5.58 11.67 -9.04
N HIS A 267 5.29 12.96 -8.88
CA HIS A 267 6.29 13.95 -8.46
C HIS A 267 6.83 13.65 -7.05
N PHE A 268 5.95 13.31 -6.10
CA PHE A 268 6.37 12.88 -4.76
C PHE A 268 7.21 11.60 -4.81
N PHE A 269 6.85 10.66 -5.68
CA PHE A 269 7.60 9.44 -5.87
C PHE A 269 9.00 9.70 -6.45
N GLU A 270 9.12 10.50 -7.51
CA GLU A 270 10.40 10.82 -8.15
C GLU A 270 11.35 11.55 -7.19
N VAL A 271 10.83 12.50 -6.40
CA VAL A 271 11.60 13.16 -5.33
C VAL A 271 12.07 12.13 -4.31
N LYS A 272 11.19 11.24 -3.85
CA LYS A 272 11.54 10.23 -2.85
C LYS A 272 12.62 9.26 -3.34
N VAL A 273 12.50 8.77 -4.59
CA VAL A 273 13.51 7.91 -5.21
C VAL A 273 14.86 8.63 -5.28
N SER A 274 14.85 9.91 -5.69
CA SER A 274 16.07 10.71 -5.80
C SER A 274 16.76 10.89 -4.44
N VAL A 275 16.00 11.15 -3.36
CA VAL A 275 16.54 11.27 -2.00
C VAL A 275 17.15 9.95 -1.53
N LEU A 276 16.48 8.82 -1.74
CA LEU A 276 17.01 7.50 -1.37
C LEU A 276 18.32 7.16 -2.12
N GLN A 277 18.40 7.56 -3.40
CA GLN A 277 19.62 7.39 -4.19
C GLN A 277 20.76 8.26 -3.62
N MET A 278 20.49 9.51 -3.26
CA MET A 278 21.49 10.38 -2.63
C MET A 278 22.00 9.83 -1.29
N GLU A 279 21.11 9.32 -0.45
CA GLU A 279 21.49 8.68 0.82
C GLU A 279 22.38 7.46 0.60
N SER A 280 22.08 6.63 -0.40
CA SER A 280 22.88 5.45 -0.73
C SER A 280 24.29 5.80 -1.24
N VAL A 281 24.41 6.84 -2.06
CA VAL A 281 25.69 7.33 -2.60
C VAL A 281 26.51 8.03 -1.52
N GLY A 282 25.87 8.80 -0.63
CA GLY A 282 26.53 9.41 0.53
C GLY A 282 27.10 8.37 1.48
N PHE A 283 26.38 7.26 1.70
CA PHE A 283 26.86 6.14 2.50
C PHE A 283 28.01 5.38 1.81
N GLN A 284 27.94 5.15 0.50
CA GLN A 284 29.03 4.56 -0.27
C GLN A 284 30.29 5.44 -0.27
N SER A 285 30.13 6.76 -0.38
CA SER A 285 31.24 7.71 -0.32
C SER A 285 31.92 7.72 1.05
N ALA A 286 31.15 7.62 2.13
CA ALA A 286 31.66 7.49 3.50
C ALA A 286 32.37 6.14 3.75
N VAL A 287 31.89 5.05 3.14
CA VAL A 287 32.51 3.71 3.23
C VAL A 287 33.75 3.59 2.31
N SER A 288 33.83 4.38 1.24
CA SER A 288 34.96 4.40 0.31
C SER A 288 36.12 5.30 0.71
N CYS A 289 36.04 6.02 1.84
CA CYS A 289 37.15 6.83 2.33
C CYS A 289 38.19 5.92 3.01
N PRO A 290 39.37 5.67 2.41
CA PRO A 290 40.30 4.69 2.92
C PRO A 290 41.28 5.32 3.93
N TYR A 291 40.83 6.22 4.82
CA TYR A 291 41.63 6.70 5.95
C TYR A 291 40.70 7.27 7.03
N ASP A 292 40.39 6.49 8.06
CA ASP A 292 40.68 6.85 9.46
C ASP A 292 40.33 5.68 10.40
N HIS A 293 41.23 4.69 10.45
CA HIS A 293 41.40 3.92 11.67
C HIS A 293 42.08 4.82 12.70
N LYS A 294 41.28 5.57 13.48
CA LYS A 294 41.53 5.85 14.91
C LYS A 294 40.45 6.79 15.47
N ILE A 295 39.89 6.35 16.61
CA ILE A 295 39.14 7.10 17.62
C ILE A 295 37.64 7.25 17.35
N ALA A 296 36.86 6.35 17.94
CA ALA A 296 35.76 6.69 18.87
C ALA A 296 35.15 5.42 19.46
N SER A 297 35.90 4.76 20.35
CA SER A 297 35.30 4.07 21.50
C SER A 297 34.88 5.15 22.53
N HIS A 298 33.68 5.02 23.09
CA HIS A 298 32.92 6.01 23.91
C HIS A 298 32.19 7.04 23.05
N PHE A 299 30.89 6.87 22.77
CA PHE A 299 29.75 6.89 23.70
C PHE A 299 28.56 6.08 23.16
#